data_AF-A0A914E9F1-F1
#
_entry.id   AF-A0A914E9F1-F1
#
_cell.length_a   1.000
_cell.length_b   1.000
_cell.length_c   1.000
_cell.angle_alpha   90.00
_cell.angle_beta   90.00
_cell.angle_gamma   90.00
#
_symmetry.space_group_name_H-M   'P 1'
#
loop_
_entity.id
_entity.type
_entity.pdbx_description
1 polymer ?
#
loop_
_entity_poly.entity_id
_entity_poly.type
_entity_poly.pdbx_seq_one_letter_code
_entity_poly.pdbx_strand_id
1 'polypeptide(L)'
;MLDMDPAVRKNDLTIYQNVTSVSGPAMTWSMHAIGWLDVNDELSAKEMFQKNYIYIQQPFDVWKETYQGGGAENFITGIGGFLQNLAQGYLGLRIYEDRLEFKPFLIPDAEKYNAIGVAYQEMIFNFAVDNSIVYVNLTMVQSK
;
A
#
# COMPACT_ATOMS: atom_id res chain seq x y z
N MET A 1 -14.09 5.80 -5.89
CA MET A 1 -13.91 4.33 -5.87
C MET A 1 -15.21 3.67 -6.26
N LEU A 2 -15.16 2.46 -6.81
CA LEU A 2 -16.37 1.65 -7.02
C LEU A 2 -17.00 1.33 -5.66
N ASP A 3 -18.26 1.71 -5.50
CA ASP A 3 -19.09 1.35 -4.35
C ASP A 3 -19.45 -0.13 -4.47
N MET A 4 -18.63 -0.97 -3.85
CA MET A 4 -18.72 -2.42 -3.87
C MET A 4 -18.97 -2.89 -2.45
N ASP A 5 -19.94 -3.81 -2.29
CA ASP A 5 -20.21 -4.46 -1.01
C ASP A 5 -18.90 -5.09 -0.44
N PRO A 6 -18.53 -4.80 0.82
CA PRO A 6 -17.33 -5.35 1.43
C PRO A 6 -17.23 -6.89 1.38
N ALA A 7 -18.35 -7.60 1.45
CA ALA A 7 -18.39 -9.06 1.34
C ALA A 7 -18.08 -9.53 -0.09
N VAL A 8 -18.54 -8.80 -1.11
CA VAL A 8 -18.18 -9.07 -2.51
C VAL A 8 -16.69 -8.85 -2.71
N ARG A 9 -16.15 -7.73 -2.24
CA ARG A 9 -14.70 -7.44 -2.30
C ARG A 9 -13.88 -8.53 -1.62
N LYS A 10 -14.29 -8.95 -0.42
CA LYS A 10 -13.63 -10.02 0.33
C LYS A 10 -13.65 -11.34 -0.45
N ASN A 11 -14.79 -11.70 -1.03
CA ASN A 11 -14.92 -12.92 -1.84
C ASN A 11 -14.04 -12.88 -3.09
N ASP A 12 -13.99 -11.74 -3.79
CA ASP A 12 -13.11 -11.56 -4.95
C ASP A 12 -11.64 -11.74 -4.54
N LEU A 13 -11.21 -11.13 -3.43
CA LEU A 13 -9.85 -11.29 -2.91
C LEU A 13 -9.53 -12.75 -2.58
N THR A 14 -10.44 -13.45 -1.87
CA THR A 14 -10.27 -14.87 -1.55
C THR A 14 -10.12 -15.73 -2.81
N ILE A 15 -10.97 -15.51 -3.82
CA ILE A 15 -10.97 -16.31 -5.05
C ILE A 15 -9.73 -16.00 -5.89
N TYR A 16 -9.49 -14.72 -6.20
CA TYR A 16 -8.45 -14.33 -7.15
C TYR A 16 -7.04 -14.44 -6.57
N GLN A 17 -6.84 -14.24 -5.26
CA GLN A 17 -5.54 -14.49 -4.63
C GLN A 17 -5.12 -15.95 -4.81
N ASN A 18 -6.06 -16.89 -4.62
CA ASN A 18 -5.76 -18.32 -4.68
C ASN A 18 -5.40 -18.82 -6.08
N VAL A 19 -5.88 -18.16 -7.13
CA VAL A 19 -5.54 -18.49 -8.53
C VAL A 19 -4.46 -17.58 -9.12
N THR A 20 -4.03 -16.56 -8.37
CA THR A 20 -2.93 -15.68 -8.78
C THR A 20 -1.63 -16.47 -8.75
N SER A 21 -0.85 -16.37 -9.83
CA SER A 21 0.44 -17.05 -9.91
C SER A 21 1.37 -16.63 -8.77
N VAL A 22 1.89 -17.60 -8.04
CA VAL A 22 2.91 -17.37 -7.01
C VAL A 22 4.19 -16.73 -7.58
N SER A 23 4.45 -16.93 -8.87
CA SER A 23 5.55 -16.33 -9.63
C SER A 23 5.12 -15.12 -10.45
N GLY A 24 3.97 -14.51 -10.13
CA GLY A 24 3.51 -13.28 -10.74
C GLY A 24 4.50 -12.11 -10.55
N PRO A 25 4.33 -11.01 -11.30
CA PRO A 25 5.27 -9.90 -11.28
C PRO A 25 5.22 -9.13 -9.94
N ALA A 26 6.29 -8.41 -9.60
CA ALA A 26 6.49 -7.73 -8.32
C ALA A 26 5.39 -6.73 -7.91
N MET A 27 4.58 -6.27 -8.84
CA MET A 27 3.44 -5.37 -8.57
C MET A 27 2.21 -6.08 -7.98
N THR A 28 2.17 -7.42 -8.00
CA THR A 28 0.98 -8.23 -7.70
C THR A 28 0.54 -8.15 -6.25
N TRP A 29 1.45 -8.41 -5.32
CA TRP A 29 1.08 -8.61 -3.91
C TRP A 29 0.76 -7.31 -3.18
N SER A 30 1.32 -6.20 -3.65
CA SER A 30 0.93 -4.87 -3.17
C SER A 30 -0.56 -4.59 -3.40
N MET A 31 -1.11 -4.94 -4.55
CA MET A 31 -2.53 -4.73 -4.83
C MET A 31 -3.43 -5.61 -3.95
N HIS A 32 -3.03 -6.85 -3.70
CA HIS A 32 -3.75 -7.74 -2.78
C HIS A 32 -3.70 -7.21 -1.34
N ALA A 33 -2.54 -6.74 -0.87
CA ALA A 33 -2.42 -6.17 0.47
C ALA A 33 -3.33 -4.96 0.66
N ILE A 34 -3.37 -4.03 -0.30
CA ILE A 34 -4.30 -2.88 -0.27
C ILE A 34 -5.76 -3.37 -0.22
N GLY A 35 -6.12 -4.34 -1.06
CA GLY A 35 -7.48 -4.90 -1.08
C GLY A 35 -7.89 -5.52 0.26
N TRP A 36 -6.99 -6.25 0.92
CA TRP A 36 -7.25 -6.81 2.25
C TRP A 36 -7.41 -5.74 3.33
N LEU A 37 -6.61 -4.67 3.28
CA LEU A 37 -6.77 -3.52 4.19
C LEU A 37 -8.10 -2.80 3.97
N ASP A 38 -8.58 -2.71 2.71
CA ASP A 38 -9.89 -2.14 2.39
C ASP A 38 -11.06 -2.89 3.06
N VAL A 39 -10.88 -4.18 3.36
CA VAL A 39 -11.87 -5.01 4.08
C VAL A 39 -11.49 -5.27 5.54
N ASN A 40 -10.53 -4.52 6.09
CA ASN A 40 -10.01 -4.63 7.46
C ASN A 40 -9.42 -6.01 7.82
N ASP A 41 -8.86 -6.73 6.86
CA ASP A 41 -8.21 -8.03 7.10
C ASP A 41 -6.69 -7.85 7.20
N GLU A 42 -6.23 -7.33 8.35
CA GLU A 42 -4.82 -6.97 8.58
C GLU A 42 -3.88 -8.18 8.48
N LEU A 43 -4.34 -9.37 8.89
CA LEU A 43 -3.54 -10.59 8.83
C LEU A 43 -3.26 -11.00 7.37
N SER A 44 -4.30 -11.01 6.53
CA SER A 44 -4.17 -11.32 5.11
C SER A 44 -3.34 -10.24 4.39
N ALA A 45 -3.54 -8.97 4.76
CA ALA A 45 -2.74 -7.86 4.24
C ALA A 45 -1.25 -7.99 4.60
N LYS A 46 -0.93 -8.37 5.84
CA LYS A 46 0.45 -8.62 6.29
C LYS A 46 1.11 -9.72 5.47
N GLU A 47 0.43 -10.85 5.25
CA GLU A 47 0.97 -11.95 4.45
C GLU A 47 1.31 -11.48 3.02
N MET A 48 0.41 -10.73 2.38
CA MET A 48 0.66 -10.21 1.03
C MET A 48 1.73 -9.12 1.01
N PHE A 49 1.78 -8.24 2.01
CA PHE A 49 2.82 -7.22 2.13
C PHE A 49 4.21 -7.87 2.19
N GLN A 50 4.38 -8.90 3.02
CA GLN A 50 5.64 -9.61 3.18
C GLN A 50 6.12 -10.31 1.89
N LYS A 51 5.20 -10.75 1.02
CA LYS A 51 5.55 -11.35 -0.28
C LYS A 51 6.26 -10.39 -1.23
N ASN A 52 6.20 -9.07 -1.03
CA ASN A 52 6.90 -8.11 -1.91
C ASN A 52 8.42 -8.15 -1.74
N TYR A 53 8.94 -8.56 -0.56
CA TYR A 53 10.38 -8.49 -0.29
C TYR A 53 11.21 -9.49 -1.11
N ILE A 54 10.61 -10.57 -1.61
CA ILE A 54 11.33 -11.59 -2.42
C ILE A 54 11.82 -11.03 -3.78
N TYR A 55 11.23 -9.93 -4.24
CA TYR A 55 11.60 -9.29 -5.50
C TYR A 55 12.79 -8.33 -5.35
N ILE A 56 13.22 -8.05 -4.11
CA ILE A 56 14.35 -7.18 -3.79
C ILE A 56 15.64 -8.00 -3.83
N GLN A 57 16.60 -7.54 -4.61
CA GLN A 57 17.85 -8.27 -4.86
C GLN A 57 19.03 -7.58 -4.19
N GLN A 58 19.67 -8.32 -3.29
CA GLN A 58 20.96 -7.94 -2.72
C GLN A 58 22.06 -7.96 -3.79
N PRO A 59 23.13 -7.15 -3.64
CA PRO A 59 23.42 -6.28 -2.50
C PRO A 59 22.90 -4.84 -2.65
N PHE A 60 22.19 -4.53 -3.73
CA PHE A 60 21.85 -3.15 -4.09
C PHE A 60 20.36 -2.82 -3.94
N ASP A 61 19.58 -3.73 -3.36
CA ASP A 61 18.13 -3.62 -3.19
C ASP A 61 17.37 -3.29 -4.47
N VAL A 62 17.87 -3.78 -5.61
CA VAL A 62 17.22 -3.59 -6.91
C VAL A 62 16.01 -4.51 -7.00
N TRP A 63 14.89 -3.98 -7.50
CA TRP A 63 13.68 -4.76 -7.70
C TRP A 63 13.72 -5.48 -9.05
N LYS A 64 13.38 -6.77 -9.05
CA LYS A 64 13.15 -7.53 -10.29
C LYS A 64 11.67 -7.64 -10.59
N GLU A 65 11.32 -7.71 -11.86
CA GLU A 65 9.94 -8.00 -12.27
C GLU A 65 9.49 -9.36 -11.74
N THR A 66 10.33 -10.39 -11.88
CA THR A 66 10.05 -11.74 -11.38
C THR A 66 11.15 -12.18 -10.43
N TYR A 67 10.78 -12.91 -9.35
CA TYR A 67 11.76 -13.31 -8.34
C TYR A 67 12.67 -14.46 -8.81
N GLN A 68 12.23 -15.26 -9.79
CA GLN A 68 13.01 -16.38 -10.35
C GLN A 68 13.95 -15.97 -11.49
N GLY A 69 13.95 -14.69 -11.86
CA GLY A 69 14.73 -14.16 -12.97
C GLY A 69 13.96 -14.13 -14.29
N GLY A 70 14.39 -13.24 -15.18
CA GLY A 70 13.64 -12.87 -16.39
C GLY A 70 12.72 -11.68 -16.15
N GLY A 71 12.26 -11.08 -17.26
CA GLY A 71 11.56 -9.80 -17.23
C GLY A 71 12.52 -8.62 -17.07
N ALA A 72 11.98 -7.48 -16.64
CA ALA A 72 12.75 -6.27 -16.41
C ALA A 72 13.63 -6.36 -15.16
N GLU A 73 14.91 -6.05 -15.34
CA GLU A 73 15.81 -5.69 -14.25
C GLU A 73 15.52 -4.24 -13.82
N ASN A 74 15.68 -3.94 -12.53
CA ASN A 74 15.30 -2.64 -11.94
C ASN A 74 13.86 -2.24 -12.29
N PHE A 75 12.92 -3.09 -11.93
CA PHE A 75 11.52 -2.98 -12.27
C PHE A 75 10.80 -1.94 -11.43
N ILE A 76 10.81 -0.69 -11.91
CA ILE A 76 10.20 0.46 -11.24
C ILE A 76 8.70 0.33 -11.00
N THR A 77 7.98 -0.48 -11.80
CA THR A 77 6.56 -0.75 -11.58
C THR A 77 6.34 -1.53 -10.27
N GLY A 78 7.25 -2.46 -9.94
CA GLY A 78 7.23 -3.16 -8.66
C GLY A 78 7.47 -2.21 -7.48
N ILE A 79 8.46 -1.33 -7.61
CA ILE A 79 8.78 -0.29 -6.62
C ILE A 79 7.56 0.63 -6.42
N GLY A 80 6.94 1.07 -7.50
CA GLY A 80 5.74 1.91 -7.48
C GLY A 80 4.56 1.21 -6.79
N GLY A 81 4.35 -0.08 -7.07
CA GLY A 81 3.34 -0.90 -6.39
C GLY A 81 3.59 -0.98 -4.89
N PHE A 82 4.83 -1.17 -4.47
CA PHE A 82 5.19 -1.21 -3.05
C PHE A 82 4.95 0.13 -2.35
N LEU A 83 5.30 1.25 -2.99
CA LEU A 83 4.99 2.58 -2.46
C LEU A 83 3.47 2.83 -2.38
N GLN A 84 2.69 2.33 -3.36
CA GLN A 84 1.23 2.40 -3.28
C GLN A 84 0.69 1.59 -2.10
N ASN A 85 1.32 0.47 -1.75
CA ASN A 85 0.94 -0.31 -0.57
C ASN A 85 1.13 0.49 0.73
N LEU A 86 2.17 1.33 0.82
CA LEU A 86 2.37 2.21 1.97
C LEU A 86 1.36 3.37 1.98
N ALA A 87 1.12 4.01 0.83
CA ALA A 87 0.25 5.19 0.73
C ALA A 87 -1.25 4.83 0.72
N GLN A 88 -1.68 3.99 -0.20
CA GLN A 88 -3.07 3.55 -0.32
C GLN A 88 -3.38 2.33 0.56
N GLY A 89 -2.41 1.51 0.94
CA GLY A 89 -2.64 0.44 1.92
C GLY A 89 -2.58 0.99 3.33
N TYR A 90 -1.38 1.06 3.91
CA TYR A 90 -1.19 1.30 5.34
C TYR A 90 -1.54 2.72 5.79
N LEU A 91 -1.31 3.76 5.00
CA LEU A 91 -1.86 5.09 5.32
C LEU A 91 -3.37 5.20 4.98
N GLY A 92 -3.88 4.29 4.15
CA GLY A 92 -5.28 4.25 3.75
C GLY A 92 -5.74 5.48 2.95
N LEU A 93 -4.82 6.13 2.22
CA LEU A 93 -5.09 7.36 1.46
C LEU A 93 -6.10 7.12 0.34
N ARG A 94 -7.22 7.83 0.32
CA ARG A 94 -8.20 7.80 -0.77
C ARG A 94 -8.61 9.22 -1.17
N ILE A 95 -8.54 9.49 -2.48
CA ILE A 95 -8.94 10.77 -3.05
C ILE A 95 -10.34 10.60 -3.66
N TYR A 96 -11.24 11.52 -3.31
CA TYR A 96 -12.57 11.67 -3.89
C TYR A 96 -12.69 13.07 -4.48
N GLU A 97 -13.79 13.33 -5.18
CA GLU A 97 -14.05 14.64 -5.80
C GLU A 97 -14.11 15.77 -4.78
N ASP A 98 -14.63 15.49 -3.59
CA ASP A 98 -14.93 16.48 -2.56
C ASP A 98 -14.01 16.38 -1.32
N ARG A 99 -13.21 15.32 -1.19
CA ARG A 99 -12.44 15.07 0.04
C ARG A 99 -11.24 14.15 -0.15
N LEU A 100 -10.38 14.21 0.86
CA LEU A 100 -9.31 13.26 1.10
C LEU A 100 -9.66 12.43 2.33
N GLU A 101 -9.61 11.11 2.20
CA GLU A 101 -9.77 10.17 3.31
C GLU A 101 -8.44 9.48 3.63
N PHE A 102 -8.29 9.13 4.90
CA PHE A 102 -7.19 8.33 5.40
C PHE A 102 -7.76 7.31 6.38
N LYS A 103 -7.23 6.10 6.33
CA LYS A 103 -7.58 5.03 7.27
C LYS A 103 -6.31 4.26 7.64
N PRO A 104 -5.50 4.82 8.55
CA PRO A 104 -4.19 4.27 8.82
C PRO A 104 -4.26 2.91 9.54
N PHE A 105 -3.35 2.02 9.17
CA PHE A 105 -3.02 0.77 9.83
C PHE A 105 -1.53 0.77 10.12
N LEU A 106 -1.09 0.08 11.20
CA LEU A 106 0.33 -0.10 11.42
C LEU A 106 0.95 -0.98 10.33
N ILE A 107 2.08 -0.52 9.78
CA ILE A 107 2.90 -1.33 8.89
C ILE A 107 3.37 -2.58 9.65
N PRO A 108 3.42 -3.78 9.03
CA PRO A 108 3.77 -4.99 9.73
C PRO A 108 5.13 -4.86 10.42
N ASP A 109 5.15 -5.29 11.68
CA ASP A 109 6.35 -5.30 12.54
C ASP A 109 6.86 -3.88 12.92
N ALA A 110 6.12 -2.82 12.58
CA ALA A 110 6.39 -1.45 13.04
C ALA A 110 5.54 -1.10 14.26
N GLU A 111 6.12 -0.40 15.24
CA GLU A 111 5.39 0.16 16.39
C GLU A 111 4.70 1.49 16.05
N LYS A 112 5.29 2.25 15.13
CA LYS A 112 4.82 3.54 14.64
C LYS A 112 5.46 3.88 13.31
N TYR A 113 4.85 4.77 12.54
CA TYR A 113 5.46 5.37 11.35
C TYR A 113 4.99 6.80 11.13
N ASN A 114 5.74 7.53 10.31
CA ASN A 114 5.38 8.87 9.87
C ASN A 114 5.18 8.89 8.35
N ALA A 115 4.15 9.58 7.88
CA ALA A 115 4.02 9.95 6.47
C ALA A 115 4.16 11.48 6.37
N ILE A 116 5.24 11.93 5.73
CA ILE A 116 5.61 13.35 5.71
C ILE A 116 5.35 13.92 4.33
N GLY A 117 4.84 15.15 4.28
CA GLY A 117 4.72 15.88 3.02
C GLY A 117 3.59 15.37 2.12
N VAL A 118 2.52 14.81 2.69
CA VAL A 118 1.36 14.40 1.91
C VAL A 118 0.65 15.64 1.39
N ALA A 119 0.84 15.92 0.11
CA ALA A 119 0.27 17.08 -0.56
C ALA A 119 -1.13 16.77 -1.10
N TYR A 120 -2.07 17.67 -0.84
CA TYR A 120 -3.41 17.61 -1.42
C TYR A 120 -3.94 19.03 -1.63
N GLN A 121 -4.23 19.35 -2.89
CA GLN A 121 -4.52 20.72 -3.30
C GLN A 121 -3.42 21.68 -2.81
N GLU A 122 -3.80 22.76 -2.15
CA GLU A 122 -2.88 23.76 -1.59
C GLU A 122 -2.35 23.37 -0.20
N MET A 123 -2.68 22.19 0.32
CA MET A 123 -2.32 21.78 1.68
C MET A 123 -1.22 20.71 1.69
N ILE A 124 -0.35 20.78 2.70
CA ILE A 124 0.62 19.73 3.01
C ILE A 124 0.37 19.20 4.42
N PHE A 125 0.26 17.88 4.54
CA PHE A 125 0.02 17.19 5.80
C PHE A 125 1.20 16.30 6.21
N ASN A 126 1.47 16.23 7.50
CA ASN A 126 2.32 15.22 8.13
C ASN A 126 1.46 14.34 9.04
N PHE A 127 1.63 13.03 8.93
CA PHE A 127 0.99 12.02 9.76
C PHE A 127 2.03 11.40 10.69
N ALA A 128 1.64 11.20 11.94
CA ALA A 128 2.32 10.30 12.87
C ALA A 128 1.31 9.26 13.35
N VAL A 129 1.58 7.99 13.08
CA VAL A 129 0.67 6.87 13.32
C VAL A 129 1.32 5.92 14.31
N ASP A 130 0.63 5.63 15.41
CA ASP A 130 0.94 4.53 16.32
C ASP A 130 -0.28 3.61 16.50
N ASN A 131 -0.21 2.65 17.42
CA ASN A 131 -1.28 1.67 17.65
C ASN A 131 -2.57 2.24 18.26
N SER A 132 -2.56 3.50 18.70
CA SER A 132 -3.62 4.10 19.50
C SER A 132 -4.10 5.44 18.95
N ILE A 133 -3.18 6.24 18.40
CA ILE A 133 -3.43 7.61 17.98
C ILE A 133 -2.83 7.85 16.59
N VAL A 134 -3.59 8.59 15.80
CA VAL A 134 -3.12 9.20 14.55
C VAL A 134 -3.09 10.71 14.75
N TYR A 135 -1.91 11.31 14.68
CA TYR A 135 -1.75 12.76 14.62
C TYR A 135 -1.68 13.21 13.17
N VAL A 136 -2.48 14.23 12.83
CA VAL A 136 -2.47 14.86 11.51
C VAL A 136 -2.13 16.33 11.68
N ASN A 137 -0.99 16.74 11.14
CA ASN A 137 -0.48 18.11 11.22
C ASN A 137 -0.54 18.75 9.83
N LEU A 138 -1.35 19.79 9.66
CA LEU A 138 -1.27 20.67 8.51
C LEU A 138 -0.02 21.55 8.64
N THR A 139 0.96 21.36 7.77
CA THR A 139 2.26 22.05 7.86
C THR A 139 2.37 23.24 6.93
N MET A 140 1.58 23.28 5.86
CA MET A 140 1.58 24.37 4.90
C MET A 140 0.22 24.52 4.24
N VAL A 141 -0.15 25.78 3.98
CA VAL A 141 -1.19 26.17 3.02
C VAL A 141 -0.48 27.02 1.96
N GLN A 142 -0.29 26.47 0.77
CA GLN A 142 0.33 27.15 -0.37
C GLN A 142 -0.64 28.20 -0.91
N SER A 143 -0.28 29.48 -0.82
CA SER A 143 -1.00 30.52 -1.55
C SER A 143 -0.70 30.39 -3.05
N LYS A 144 -1.73 30.46 -3.90
CA LYS A 144 -1.57 30.60 -5.36
C LYS A 144 -0.73 31.82 -5.73
#